data_AF-A0AA37I8C7-F1
#
_entry.id   AF-A0AA37I8C7-F1
#
_cell.length_a   1.000
_cell.length_b   1.000
_cell.length_c   1.000
_cell.angle_alpha   90.00
_cell.angle_beta   90.00
_cell.angle_gamma   90.00
#
_symmetry.space_group_name_H-M   'P 1'
#
loop_
_entity.id
_entity.type
_entity.pdbx_description
1 polymer ?
#
loop_
_entity_poly.entity_id
_entity_poly.type
_entity_poly.pdbx_seq_one_letter_code
_entity_poly.pdbx_strand_id
1 'polypeptide(L)'
;MLAGISGAEARTIKVISGTYGANCGAANGNATHDLTLQCDGLDTCQYVPDRKRIGDATRACSKDLQADWRCTDSEFHTAMLSPEAGVNSTLVLSCVEQNGPGH
;
A
#
# COMPACT_ATOMS: atom_id res chain seq x y z
N MET A 1 -8.43 35.66 -9.07
CA MET A 1 -8.98 34.30 -9.11
C MET A 1 -8.10 33.48 -10.03
N LEU A 2 -7.10 32.79 -9.50
CA LEU A 2 -6.21 31.95 -10.29
C LEU A 2 -6.41 30.52 -9.79
N ALA A 3 -6.98 29.70 -10.67
CA ALA A 3 -7.36 28.33 -10.42
C ALA A 3 -6.15 27.52 -9.98
N GLY A 4 -6.31 26.77 -8.89
CA GLY A 4 -5.36 25.75 -8.47
C GLY A 4 -5.22 24.71 -9.57
N ILE A 5 -4.10 24.75 -10.27
CA ILE A 5 -3.53 23.56 -10.85
C ILE A 5 -2.64 22.94 -9.76
N SER A 6 -3.28 22.36 -8.73
CA SER A 6 -2.60 21.29 -8.01
C SER A 6 -2.27 20.27 -9.07
N GLY A 7 -0.99 19.94 -9.22
CA GLY A 7 -0.49 19.06 -10.24
C GLY A 7 -1.10 17.68 -10.07
N ALA A 8 -2.29 17.48 -10.63
CA ALA A 8 -2.75 16.20 -11.13
C ALA A 8 -1.93 15.86 -12.39
N GLU A 9 -0.60 15.94 -12.29
CA GLU A 9 0.21 15.03 -13.08
C GLU A 9 -0.25 13.64 -12.64
N ALA A 10 -0.45 12.74 -13.59
CA ALA A 10 -0.88 11.38 -13.30
C ALA A 10 0.21 10.67 -12.49
N ARG A 11 0.25 10.94 -11.18
CA ARG A 11 1.16 10.33 -10.22
C ARG A 11 0.67 8.91 -10.05
N THR A 12 1.31 8.01 -10.77
CA THR A 12 0.99 6.60 -10.69
C THR A 12 1.80 5.97 -9.56
N ILE A 13 1.12 5.12 -8.81
CA ILE A 13 1.71 4.26 -7.80
C ILE A 13 2.61 3.27 -8.53
N LYS A 14 3.83 3.14 -8.02
CA LYS A 14 4.77 2.12 -8.41
C LYS A 14 5.25 1.37 -7.19
N VAL A 15 4.78 0.14 -7.05
CA VAL A 15 5.08 -0.70 -5.89
C VAL A 15 6.55 -1.11 -5.92
N ILE A 16 7.23 -0.98 -4.78
CA ILE A 16 8.64 -1.36 -4.60
C ILE A 16 8.70 -2.71 -3.88
N SER A 17 7.96 -2.84 -2.77
CA SER A 17 7.93 -4.06 -1.96
C SER A 17 6.62 -4.16 -1.17
N GLY A 18 6.18 -5.39 -0.90
CA GLY A 18 4.99 -5.68 -0.12
C GLY A 18 5.17 -6.98 0.67
N THR A 19 5.12 -6.89 1.99
CA THR A 19 5.24 -8.04 2.88
C THR A 19 4.02 -8.14 3.78
N TYR A 20 3.28 -9.24 3.65
CA TYR A 20 2.18 -9.57 4.56
C TYR A 20 2.63 -10.60 5.59
N GLY A 21 2.58 -10.26 6.88
CA GLY A 21 2.84 -11.17 7.99
C GLY A 21 4.32 -11.35 8.33
N ALA A 22 5.15 -10.33 8.14
CA ALA A 22 6.57 -10.37 8.52
C ALA A 22 6.75 -10.78 9.99
N ASN A 23 5.92 -10.23 10.89
CA ASN A 23 5.89 -10.56 12.31
C ASN A 23 5.53 -12.03 12.60
N CYS A 24 4.78 -12.69 11.71
CA CYS A 24 4.39 -14.08 11.85
C CYS A 24 5.34 -15.04 11.11
N GLY A 25 6.47 -14.54 10.58
CA GLY A 25 7.47 -15.34 9.87
C GLY A 25 7.18 -15.55 8.38
N ALA A 26 6.31 -14.74 7.78
CA ALA A 26 6.09 -14.79 6.34
C ALA A 26 7.33 -14.35 5.55
N ALA A 27 7.46 -14.84 4.32
CA ALA A 27 8.56 -14.44 3.45
C ALA A 27 8.45 -12.95 3.09
N ASN A 28 9.55 -12.21 3.22
CA ASN A 28 9.64 -10.83 2.76
C ASN A 28 9.32 -10.76 1.26
N GLY A 29 8.44 -9.84 0.88
CA GLY A 29 8.02 -9.67 -0.50
C GLY A 29 6.96 -10.66 -1.02
N ASN A 30 6.34 -11.46 -0.15
CA ASN A 30 5.29 -12.40 -0.57
C ASN A 30 4.09 -11.73 -1.25
N ALA A 31 3.80 -10.47 -0.87
CA ALA A 31 2.67 -9.71 -1.38
C ALA A 31 3.08 -8.70 -2.45
N THR A 32 4.38 -8.52 -2.71
CA THR A 32 4.89 -7.54 -3.69
C THR A 32 4.26 -7.73 -5.05
N HIS A 33 4.30 -8.95 -5.59
CA HIS A 33 3.78 -9.22 -6.93
C HIS A 33 2.27 -8.95 -7.02
N ASP A 34 1.53 -9.27 -5.97
CA ASP A 34 0.09 -9.04 -5.90
C ASP A 34 -0.24 -7.53 -5.81
N LEU A 35 0.47 -6.81 -4.96
CA LEU A 35 0.38 -5.34 -4.84
C LEU A 35 0.70 -4.65 -6.16
N THR A 36 1.78 -5.07 -6.85
CA THR A 36 2.12 -4.51 -8.16
C THR A 36 1.01 -4.76 -9.17
N LEU A 37 0.45 -5.98 -9.24
CA LEU A 37 -0.63 -6.30 -10.17
C LEU A 37 -1.93 -5.51 -9.91
N GLN A 38 -2.20 -5.16 -8.65
CA GLN A 38 -3.44 -4.45 -8.29
C GLN A 38 -3.30 -2.93 -8.31
N CYS A 39 -2.13 -2.40 -7.95
CA CYS A 39 -1.94 -0.98 -7.66
C CYS A 39 -1.02 -0.24 -8.64
N ASP A 40 -0.15 -0.94 -9.38
CA ASP A 40 0.77 -0.27 -10.30
C ASP A 40 -0.01 0.45 -11.42
N GLY A 41 0.30 1.72 -11.66
CA GLY A 41 -0.39 2.54 -12.66
C GLY A 41 -1.64 3.29 -12.16
N LEU A 42 -2.07 3.08 -10.91
CA LEU A 42 -3.20 3.81 -10.30
C LEU A 42 -2.74 5.05 -9.54
N ASP A 43 -3.60 6.06 -9.37
CA ASP A 43 -3.35 7.18 -8.45
C ASP A 43 -3.65 6.81 -6.99
N THR A 44 -4.66 5.96 -6.77
CA THR A 44 -5.14 5.50 -5.47
C THR A 44 -5.55 4.04 -5.56
N CYS A 45 -5.03 3.21 -4.65
CA CYS A 45 -5.29 1.78 -4.62
C CYS A 45 -5.63 1.33 -3.20
N GLN A 46 -6.78 0.69 -3.05
CA GLN A 46 -7.18 0.06 -1.80
C GLN A 46 -6.81 -1.43 -1.87
N TYR A 47 -5.69 -1.77 -1.25
CA TYR A 47 -5.19 -3.13 -1.20
C TYR A 47 -5.69 -3.86 0.06
N VAL A 48 -6.41 -4.96 -0.14
CA VAL A 48 -6.81 -5.87 0.93
C VAL A 48 -5.97 -7.13 0.81
N PRO A 49 -5.13 -7.47 1.79
CA PRO A 49 -4.29 -8.66 1.73
C PRO A 49 -5.18 -9.91 1.73
N ASP A 50 -5.25 -10.58 0.59
CA ASP A 50 -6.01 -11.82 0.45
C ASP A 50 -5.16 -13.03 0.87
N ARG A 51 -5.50 -13.61 2.01
CA ARG A 51 -4.77 -14.75 2.60
C ARG A 51 -4.74 -15.97 1.69
N LYS A 52 -5.75 -16.15 0.83
CA LYS A 52 -5.80 -17.29 -0.10
C LYS A 52 -4.85 -17.09 -1.27
N ARG A 53 -4.74 -15.86 -1.79
CA ARG A 53 -3.83 -15.53 -2.91
C ARG A 53 -2.37 -15.48 -2.47
N ILE A 54 -2.09 -14.95 -1.27
CA ILE A 54 -0.73 -14.84 -0.71
C ILE A 54 -0.17 -16.22 -0.28
N GLY A 55 -1.04 -17.23 -0.15
CA GLY A 55 -0.61 -18.57 0.26
C GLY A 55 -0.36 -18.68 1.76
N ASP A 56 -1.10 -17.92 2.57
CA ASP A 56 -0.96 -17.94 4.02
C ASP A 56 -1.81 -19.08 4.61
N ALA A 57 -1.16 -20.23 4.80
CA ALA A 57 -1.81 -21.45 5.27
C ALA A 57 -1.90 -21.57 6.80
N THR A 58 -1.43 -20.62 7.62
CA THR A 58 -1.24 -20.89 9.05
C THR A 58 -1.60 -19.78 10.05
N ARG A 59 -2.43 -20.24 11.01
CA ARG A 59 -2.45 -20.00 12.47
C ARG A 59 -2.65 -18.57 12.95
N ALA A 60 -3.81 -18.33 13.58
CA ALA A 60 -4.14 -17.49 14.76
C ALA A 60 -3.28 -16.26 15.16
N CYS A 61 -2.39 -15.79 14.29
CA CYS A 61 -1.48 -14.68 14.47
C CYS A 61 -2.11 -13.49 13.74
N SER A 62 -2.12 -12.36 14.41
CA SER A 62 -2.45 -11.11 13.75
C SER A 62 -1.24 -10.71 12.89
N LYS A 63 -1.43 -10.63 11.58
CA LYS A 63 -0.36 -10.28 10.63
C LYS A 63 -0.29 -8.78 10.44
N ASP A 64 0.91 -8.24 10.45
CA ASP A 64 1.19 -6.92 9.90
C ASP A 64 1.14 -6.96 8.36
N LEU A 65 0.95 -5.79 7.74
CA LEU A 65 1.19 -5.62 6.32
C LEU A 65 2.08 -4.40 6.15
N GLN A 66 3.25 -4.55 5.55
CA GLN A 66 4.07 -3.43 5.14
C GLN A 66 4.09 -3.36 3.62
N ALA A 67 3.83 -2.18 3.06
CA ALA A 67 4.07 -1.92 1.65
C ALA A 67 4.86 -0.63 1.47
N ASP A 68 5.79 -0.70 0.54
CA ASP A 68 6.64 0.38 0.10
C ASP A 68 6.32 0.65 -1.36
N TRP A 69 5.96 1.88 -1.69
CA TRP A 69 5.69 2.32 -3.05
C TRP A 69 6.29 3.69 -3.30
N ARG A 70 6.43 4.04 -4.57
CA ARG A 70 6.80 5.38 -4.98
C ARG A 70 5.83 5.91 -6.01
N CYS A 71 5.70 7.22 -6.06
CA CYS A 71 5.01 7.91 -7.13
C CYS A 71 5.99 8.21 -8.28
N THR A 72 5.46 8.43 -9.48
CA THR A 72 6.24 8.79 -10.67
C THR A 72 7.15 10.01 -10.42
N ASP A 73 6.69 10.94 -9.59
CA ASP A 73 7.36 12.18 -9.15
C ASP A 73 8.55 11.96 -8.19
N SER A 74 8.97 10.70 -7.98
CA SER A 74 10.06 10.30 -7.07
C SER A 74 9.77 10.44 -5.57
N GLU A 75 8.51 10.63 -5.20
CA GLU A 75 8.06 10.55 -3.82
C GLU A 75 8.01 9.08 -3.38
N PHE A 76 8.63 8.77 -2.24
CA PHE A 76 8.61 7.43 -1.63
C PHE A 76 7.63 7.43 -0.47
N HIS A 77 6.77 6.43 -0.45
CA HIS A 77 5.79 6.21 0.59
C HIS A 77 5.95 4.81 1.16
N THR A 78 5.85 4.73 2.48
CA THR A 78 5.80 3.48 3.21
C THR A 78 4.56 3.53 4.08
N ALA A 79 3.76 2.48 4.03
CA ALA A 79 2.70 2.28 4.99
C ALA A 79 2.76 0.89 5.59
N MET A 80 2.42 0.85 6.87
CA MET A 80 2.39 -0.36 7.65
C MET A 80 1.03 -0.44 8.34
N LEU A 81 0.37 -1.57 8.20
CA LEU A 81 -0.78 -1.94 9.00
C LEU A 81 -0.28 -2.78 10.16
N SER A 82 -0.53 -2.30 11.37
CA SER A 82 -0.29 -3.07 12.58
C SER A 82 -1.19 -4.32 12.60
N PRO A 83 -0.72 -5.41 13.21
CA PRO A 83 -1.53 -6.61 13.40
C PRO A 83 -2.82 -6.33 14.21
N GLU A 84 -2.81 -5.27 15.01
CA GLU A 84 -3.92 -4.77 15.82
C GLU A 84 -5.07 -4.16 14.99
N ALA A 85 -4.80 -3.80 13.72
CA ALA A 85 -5.79 -3.21 12.82
C ALA A 85 -6.93 -4.18 12.46
N GLY A 86 -6.80 -5.46 12.82
CA GLY A 86 -7.84 -6.48 12.72
C GLY A 86 -7.77 -7.33 11.45
N VAL A 87 -8.65 -8.34 11.39
CA VAL A 87 -8.83 -9.11 10.16
C VAL A 87 -9.61 -8.25 9.16
N ASN A 88 -9.09 -8.08 7.94
CA ASN A 88 -9.67 -7.24 6.85
C ASN A 88 -9.26 -5.76 6.84
N SER A 89 -8.17 -5.40 7.52
CA SER A 89 -7.56 -4.06 7.35
C SER A 89 -7.18 -3.82 5.89
N THR A 90 -7.54 -2.64 5.38
CA THR A 90 -7.26 -2.23 4.00
C THR A 90 -6.09 -1.25 4.02
N LEU A 91 -5.07 -1.54 3.22
CA LEU A 91 -3.96 -0.62 3.00
C LEU A 91 -4.31 0.29 1.83
N VAL A 92 -4.33 1.58 2.06
CA VAL A 92 -4.59 2.56 1.01
C VAL A 92 -3.26 3.14 0.55
N LEU A 93 -2.89 2.84 -0.69
CA LEU A 93 -1.78 3.48 -1.38
C LEU A 93 -2.35 4.66 -2.14
N SER A 94 -1.80 5.84 -1.93
CA SER A 94 -2.23 7.06 -2.61
C SER A 94 -1.01 7.85 -3.03
N CYS A 95 -1.06 8.32 -4.28
CA CYS A 95 -0.11 9.26 -4.86
C CYS A 95 -0.75 10.63 -5.12
N VAL A 96 -1.99 10.82 -4.67
CA VAL A 96 -2.61 12.14 -4.61
C VAL A 96 -1.88 12.96 -3.53
N GLU A 97 -1.47 14.18 -3.88
CA GLU A 97 -1.00 15.11 -2.86
C GLU A 97 -2.12 15.30 -1.85
N GLN A 98 -1.87 14.89 -0.61
CA GLN A 98 -2.72 15.24 0.50
C GLN A 98 -2.50 16.74 0.74
N ASN A 99 -3.07 17.60 -0.11
CA ASN A 99 -3.15 19.04 0.11
C ASN A 99 -4.17 19.25 1.25
N GLY A 100 -3.81 18.76 2.43
CA GLY A 100 -4.58 18.94 3.64
C GLY A 100 -4.46 20.41 4.03
N PRO A 101 -5.57 21.08 4.39
CA PRO A 101 -5.53 22.42 4.92
C PRO A 101 -4.83 22.39 6.29
N GLY A 102 -3.50 22.48 6.29
CA GLY A 102 -2.72 22.81 7.48
C GLY A 102 -2.84 24.31 7.72
N HIS A 103 -3.66 24.67 8.69
CA HIS A 103 -3.93 26.04 9.15
C HIS A 103 -2.71 26.68 9.82
#